data_AF-G9K471-F1
#
_entry.id   AF-G9K471-F1
#
_cell.length_a   1.000
_cell.length_b   1.000
_cell.length_c   1.000
_cell.angle_alpha   90.00
_cell.angle_beta   90.00
_cell.angle_gamma   90.00
#
_symmetry.space_group_name_H-M   'P 1'
#
loop_
_entity.id
_entity.type
_entity.pdbx_description
1 polymer ?
#
loop_
_entity_poly.entity_id
_entity_poly.type
_entity_poly.pdbx_seq_one_letter_code
_entity_poly.pdbx_strand_id
1 'polypeptide(L)'
;EHRKSSKPIMEKRRRARINESLSQLKTLILDALKKDSSRHSKLEKADILEMTVKHLRNLQRAQMTAALSTDPSVLGKYRAGFSECMNEVTRFLSTCEGVNTEVRTRLLGHLANCMT
;
A
#
# COMPACT_ATOMS: atom_id res chain seq x y z
N GLU A 1 43.27 15.17 -14.02
CA GLU A 1 42.20 15.49 -15.01
C GLU A 1 41.27 14.30 -15.38
N HIS A 2 40.89 13.41 -14.43
CA HIS A 2 40.05 12.22 -14.76
C HIS A 2 38.69 12.14 -14.03
N ARG A 3 38.34 13.14 -13.19
CA ARG A 3 37.07 13.12 -12.40
C ARG A 3 35.86 13.75 -13.10
N LYS A 4 36.04 14.48 -14.21
CA LYS A 4 34.95 15.21 -14.90
C LYS A 4 34.19 14.36 -15.92
N SER A 5 34.80 13.31 -16.48
CA SER A 5 34.23 12.46 -17.54
C SER A 5 33.44 11.24 -17.03
N SER A 6 33.56 10.86 -15.76
CA SER A 6 32.83 9.69 -15.20
C SER A 6 31.34 9.98 -14.93
N LYS A 7 31.01 11.20 -14.49
CA LYS A 7 29.63 11.62 -14.20
C LYS A 7 28.66 11.44 -15.39
N PRO A 8 28.99 11.87 -16.63
CA PRO A 8 28.10 11.65 -17.78
C PRO A 8 27.95 10.17 -18.16
N ILE A 9 28.99 9.35 -17.98
CA ILE A 9 28.95 7.91 -18.27
C ILE A 9 28.04 7.19 -17.26
N MET A 10 28.16 7.54 -15.97
CA MET A 10 27.32 7.00 -14.90
C MET A 10 25.85 7.33 -15.11
N GLU A 11 25.56 8.57 -15.52
CA GLU A 11 24.20 9.00 -15.86
C GLU A 11 23.63 8.23 -17.05
N LYS A 12 24.43 8.03 -18.12
CA LYS A 12 24.03 7.21 -19.27
C LYS A 12 23.68 5.78 -18.85
N ARG A 13 24.50 5.15 -18.00
CA ARG A 13 24.22 3.82 -17.44
C ARG A 13 22.95 3.81 -16.57
N ARG A 14 22.74 4.83 -15.75
CA ARG A 14 21.52 4.97 -14.94
C ARG A 14 20.27 5.04 -15.83
N ARG A 15 20.30 5.89 -16.86
CA ARG A 15 19.18 6.03 -17.82
C ARG A 15 18.89 4.74 -18.57
N ALA A 16 19.92 3.99 -18.98
CA ALA A 16 19.76 2.69 -19.60
C ALA A 16 19.02 1.71 -18.69
N ARG A 17 19.46 1.57 -17.43
CA ARG A 17 18.78 0.72 -16.44
C ARG A 17 17.33 1.11 -16.22
N ILE A 18 17.04 2.41 -16.07
CA ILE A 18 15.66 2.90 -15.90
C ILE A 18 14.78 2.52 -17.09
N ASN A 19 15.27 2.68 -18.32
CA ASN A 19 14.50 2.33 -19.52
C ASN A 19 14.29 0.81 -19.64
N GLU A 20 15.29 0.01 -19.30
CA GLU A 20 15.18 -1.46 -19.27
C GLU A 20 14.13 -1.91 -18.25
N SER A 21 14.17 -1.39 -17.02
CA SER A 21 13.17 -1.69 -16.00
C SER A 21 11.75 -1.25 -16.43
N LEU A 22 11.60 -0.08 -17.06
CA LEU A 22 10.31 0.36 -17.59
C LEU A 22 9.78 -0.57 -18.70
N SER A 23 10.66 -1.07 -19.57
CA SER A 23 10.28 -2.04 -20.61
C SER A 23 9.83 -3.36 -20.00
N GLN A 24 10.53 -3.86 -18.99
CA GLN A 24 10.16 -5.09 -18.27
C GLN A 24 8.82 -4.91 -17.54
N LEU A 25 8.64 -3.79 -16.83
CA LEU A 25 7.38 -3.46 -16.15
C LEU A 25 6.20 -3.43 -17.13
N LYS A 26 6.36 -2.81 -18.30
CA LYS A 26 5.34 -2.81 -19.34
C LYS A 26 4.92 -4.24 -19.71
N THR A 27 5.89 -5.12 -20.02
CA THR A 27 5.59 -6.50 -20.40
C THR A 27 4.87 -7.25 -19.28
N LEU A 28 5.39 -7.20 -18.05
CA LEU A 28 4.82 -7.89 -16.90
C LEU A 28 3.39 -7.43 -16.59
N ILE A 29 3.13 -6.12 -16.66
CA ILE A 29 1.80 -5.57 -16.38
C ILE A 29 0.80 -5.91 -17.48
N LEU A 30 1.21 -5.89 -18.76
CA LEU A 30 0.33 -6.27 -19.85
C LEU A 30 -0.05 -7.75 -19.77
N ASP A 31 0.91 -8.61 -19.45
CA ASP A 31 0.68 -10.04 -19.25
C ASP A 31 -0.25 -10.30 -18.05
N ALA A 32 0.06 -9.70 -16.89
CA ALA A 32 -0.75 -9.84 -15.67
C ALA A 32 -2.21 -9.36 -15.83
N LEU A 33 -2.43 -8.35 -16.69
CA LEU A 33 -3.76 -7.82 -17.00
C LEU A 33 -4.40 -8.47 -18.23
N LYS A 34 -3.76 -9.46 -18.86
CA LYS A 34 -4.20 -10.10 -20.11
C LYS A 34 -4.54 -9.09 -21.21
N LYS A 35 -3.74 -8.03 -21.30
CA LYS A 35 -3.90 -6.96 -22.28
C LYS A 35 -3.03 -7.23 -23.50
N ASP A 36 -3.58 -7.02 -24.69
CA ASP A 36 -2.85 -7.20 -25.94
C ASP A 36 -1.66 -6.24 -26.05
N SER A 37 -0.47 -6.79 -26.23
CA SER A 37 0.79 -6.07 -26.39
C SER A 37 0.83 -5.18 -27.64
N SER A 38 0.13 -5.57 -28.71
CA SER A 38 0.11 -4.83 -29.98
C SER A 38 -0.55 -3.45 -29.83
N ARG A 39 -1.67 -3.41 -29.10
CA ARG A 39 -2.45 -2.21 -28.79
C ARG A 39 -1.74 -1.26 -27.84
N HIS A 40 -0.75 -1.76 -27.11
CA HIS A 40 0.01 -1.03 -26.09
C HIS A 40 1.46 -0.78 -26.49
N SER A 41 1.81 -0.99 -27.77
CA SER A 41 3.15 -0.75 -28.31
C SER A 41 3.67 0.68 -28.05
N LYS A 42 2.78 1.68 -27.98
CA LYS A 42 3.10 3.11 -27.76
C LYS A 42 2.82 3.66 -26.35
N LEU A 43 2.69 2.82 -25.32
CA LEU A 43 2.47 3.33 -23.95
C LEU A 43 3.54 4.32 -23.52
N GLU A 44 3.10 5.45 -22.96
CA GLU A 44 4.01 6.44 -22.40
C GLU A 44 4.59 5.97 -21.06
N LYS A 45 5.71 6.56 -20.64
CA LYS A 45 6.36 6.17 -19.38
C LYS A 45 5.45 6.41 -18.16
N ALA A 46 4.65 7.46 -18.20
CA ALA A 46 3.68 7.77 -17.15
C ALA A 46 2.60 6.68 -17.07
N ASP A 47 2.04 6.25 -18.20
CA ASP A 47 1.02 5.19 -18.24
C ASP A 47 1.56 3.86 -17.69
N ILE A 48 2.79 3.48 -18.06
CA ILE A 48 3.42 2.25 -17.55
C ILE A 48 3.50 2.30 -16.02
N LEU A 49 3.94 3.43 -15.46
CA LEU A 49 4.05 3.60 -14.02
C LEU A 49 2.68 3.61 -13.35
N GLU A 50 1.70 4.33 -13.90
CA GLU A 50 0.34 4.39 -13.35
C GLU A 50 -0.32 3.00 -13.35
N MET A 51 -0.26 2.28 -14.46
CA MET A 51 -0.78 0.93 -14.56
C MET A 51 -0.10 -0.02 -13.56
N THR A 52 1.22 0.11 -13.39
CA THR A 52 1.98 -0.66 -12.41
C THR A 52 1.50 -0.38 -10.99
N VAL A 53 1.39 0.89 -10.60
CA VAL A 53 0.95 1.29 -9.26
C VAL A 53 -0.48 0.80 -9.00
N LYS A 54 -1.38 0.96 -9.97
CA LYS A 54 -2.76 0.47 -9.87
C LYS A 54 -2.81 -1.05 -9.67
N HIS A 55 -2.00 -1.80 -10.41
CA HIS A 55 -1.90 -3.25 -10.27
C HIS A 55 -1.38 -3.66 -8.89
N LEU A 56 -0.31 -3.02 -8.39
CA LEU A 56 0.22 -3.29 -7.05
C LEU A 56 -0.80 -3.02 -5.93
N ARG A 57 -1.56 -1.91 -6.04
CA ARG A 57 -2.65 -1.62 -5.10
C ARG A 57 -3.76 -2.68 -5.16
N ASN A 58 -4.08 -3.18 -6.35
CA ASN A 58 -5.05 -4.24 -6.51
C ASN A 58 -4.56 -5.57 -5.92
N LEU A 59 -3.28 -5.93 -6.13
CA LEU A 59 -2.66 -7.11 -5.53
C LEU A 59 -2.67 -7.04 -4.00
N GLN A 60 -2.32 -5.89 -3.43
CA GLN A 60 -2.35 -5.69 -1.97
C GLN A 60 -3.76 -5.88 -1.40
N ARG A 61 -4.77 -5.31 -2.06
CA ARG A 61 -6.18 -5.50 -1.67
C ARG A 61 -6.61 -6.96 -1.81
N ALA A 62 -6.30 -7.60 -2.93
CA ALA A 62 -6.64 -8.99 -3.18
C ALA A 62 -5.98 -9.94 -2.18
N GLN A 63 -4.73 -9.71 -1.80
CA GLN A 63 -4.03 -10.48 -0.76
C GLN A 63 -4.67 -10.27 0.61
N MET A 64 -5.05 -9.03 0.96
CA MET A 64 -5.79 -8.77 2.19
C MET A 64 -7.12 -9.51 2.19
N THR A 65 -7.91 -9.40 1.12
CA THR A 65 -9.16 -10.16 0.98
C THR A 65 -8.92 -11.66 1.06
N ALA A 66 -7.93 -12.20 0.36
CA ALA A 66 -7.60 -13.62 0.37
C ALA A 66 -7.16 -14.11 1.76
N ALA A 67 -6.39 -13.33 2.51
CA ALA A 67 -6.01 -13.65 3.88
C ALA A 67 -7.23 -13.72 4.82
N LEU A 68 -8.22 -12.85 4.61
CA LEU A 68 -9.50 -12.89 5.32
C LEU A 68 -10.37 -14.07 4.87
N SER A 69 -10.24 -14.51 3.61
CA SER A 69 -10.96 -15.66 3.05
C SER A 69 -10.37 -17.02 3.46
N THR A 70 -9.04 -17.11 3.68
CA THR A 70 -8.36 -18.37 4.05
C THR A 70 -8.68 -18.85 5.45
N ASP A 71 -9.05 -17.94 6.34
CA ASP A 71 -9.66 -18.27 7.63
C ASP A 71 -10.68 -17.17 7.95
N PRO A 72 -11.98 -17.39 7.68
CA PRO A 72 -13.05 -16.44 8.00
C PRO A 72 -13.08 -16.05 9.48
N SER A 73 -12.50 -16.86 10.36
CA SER A 73 -12.37 -16.53 11.78
C SER A 73 -11.32 -15.44 12.06
N VAL A 74 -10.43 -15.10 11.12
CA VAL A 74 -9.44 -14.02 11.29
C VAL A 74 -10.11 -12.66 11.44
N LEU A 75 -11.14 -12.37 10.65
CA LEU A 75 -11.96 -11.16 10.84
C LEU A 75 -12.65 -11.17 12.21
N GLY A 76 -13.17 -12.33 12.62
CA GLY A 76 -13.79 -12.50 13.93
C GLY A 76 -12.80 -12.28 15.09
N LYS A 77 -11.62 -12.89 15.00
CA LYS A 77 -10.52 -12.76 15.98
C LYS A 77 -9.98 -11.34 16.03
N TYR A 78 -9.81 -10.67 14.88
CA TYR A 78 -9.43 -9.26 14.83
C TYR A 78 -10.49 -8.37 15.47
N ARG A 79 -11.77 -8.58 15.14
CA ARG A 79 -12.88 -7.83 15.73
C ARG A 79 -12.98 -8.03 17.24
N ALA A 80 -12.78 -9.26 17.70
CA ALA A 80 -12.73 -9.58 19.13
C ALA A 80 -11.55 -8.88 19.82
N GLY A 81 -10.33 -9.01 19.29
CA GLY A 81 -9.13 -8.38 19.86
C GLY A 81 -9.18 -6.84 19.83
N PHE A 82 -9.75 -6.24 18.79
CA PHE A 82 -9.98 -4.80 18.75
C PHE A 82 -11.02 -4.37 19.80
N SER A 83 -12.11 -5.13 19.97
CA SER A 83 -13.11 -4.86 21.00
C SER A 83 -12.51 -4.96 22.41
N GLU A 84 -11.65 -5.95 22.66
CA GLU A 84 -10.91 -6.10 23.92
C GLU A 84 -9.98 -4.91 24.16
N CYS A 85 -9.21 -4.49 23.15
CA CYS A 85 -8.35 -3.31 23.22
C CYS A 85 -9.15 -2.03 23.51
N MET A 86 -10.29 -1.82 22.83
CA MET A 86 -11.16 -0.67 23.07
C MET A 86 -11.72 -0.65 24.49
N ASN A 87 -12.10 -1.81 25.02
CA ASN A 87 -12.53 -1.94 26.42
C ASN A 87 -11.41 -1.57 27.39
N GLU A 88 -10.19 -2.04 27.13
CA GLU A 88 -9.03 -1.72 27.96
C GLU A 88 -8.65 -0.24 27.90
N VAL A 89 -8.70 0.38 26.71
CA VAL A 89 -8.53 1.84 26.56
C VAL A 89 -9.58 2.59 27.37
N THR A 90 -10.85 2.15 27.31
CA THR A 90 -11.94 2.75 28.09
C THR A 90 -11.68 2.64 29.60
N ARG A 91 -11.22 1.47 30.05
CA ARG A 91 -10.87 1.23 31.45
C ARG A 91 -9.69 2.09 31.91
N PHE A 92 -8.60 2.12 31.14
CA PHE A 92 -7.42 2.92 31.42
C PHE A 92 -7.76 4.41 31.54
N LEU A 93 -8.50 4.95 30.56
CA LEU A 93 -8.94 6.34 30.57
C LEU A 93 -9.88 6.69 31.73
N SER A 94 -10.58 5.71 32.29
CA SER A 94 -11.42 5.89 33.48
C SER A 94 -10.60 5.98 34.77
N THR A 95 -9.38 5.45 34.77
CA THR A 95 -8.45 5.51 35.91
C THR A 95 -7.45 6.67 35.84
N CYS A 96 -7.32 7.34 34.69
CA CYS A 96 -6.43 8.47 34.52
C CYS A 96 -7.04 9.78 35.03
N GLU A 97 -6.56 10.27 36.16
CA GLU A 97 -6.84 11.63 36.62
C GLU A 97 -6.17 12.67 35.70
N GLY A 98 -6.90 13.72 35.32
CA GLY A 98 -6.40 14.82 34.49
C GLY A 98 -6.64 14.68 32.97
N VAL A 99 -7.19 13.57 32.48
CA VAL A 99 -7.59 13.45 31.07
C VAL A 99 -8.92 14.17 30.83
N ASN A 100 -8.91 15.17 29.96
CA ASN A 100 -10.10 15.93 29.57
C ASN A 100 -11.20 15.00 29.03
N THR A 101 -12.42 15.13 29.56
CA THR A 101 -13.61 14.36 29.18
C THR A 101 -13.92 14.46 27.69
N GLU A 102 -13.72 15.62 27.06
CA GLU A 102 -13.96 15.80 25.63
C GLU A 102 -12.98 15.00 24.76
N VAL A 103 -11.71 14.96 25.15
CA VAL A 103 -10.68 14.15 24.48
C VAL A 103 -11.02 12.66 24.61
N ARG A 104 -11.47 12.24 25.81
CA ARG A 104 -11.92 10.87 26.06
C ARG A 104 -13.08 10.48 25.15
N THR A 105 -14.12 11.31 25.08
CA THR A 105 -15.30 11.04 24.23
C THR A 105 -14.93 11.01 22.75
N ARG A 106 -14.08 11.93 22.28
CA ARG A 106 -13.61 11.95 20.89
C ARG A 106 -12.78 10.72 20.53
N LEU A 107 -11.89 10.29 21.42
CA LEU A 107 -11.06 9.11 21.20
C LEU A 107 -11.90 7.83 21.16
N LEU A 108 -12.81 7.64 22.12
CA LEU A 108 -13.70 6.47 22.15
C LEU A 108 -14.65 6.46 20.96
N GLY A 109 -15.19 7.63 20.56
CA GLY A 109 -16.00 7.76 19.35
C GLY A 109 -15.21 7.45 18.08
N HIS A 110 -13.95 7.86 17.99
CA HIS A 110 -13.08 7.50 16.87
C HIS A 110 -12.82 5.99 16.81
N LEU A 111 -12.49 5.36 17.94
CA LEU A 111 -12.25 3.92 18.02
C LEU A 111 -13.50 3.11 17.65
N ALA A 112 -14.69 3.53 18.08
CA ALA A 112 -15.95 2.88 17.71
C ALA A 112 -16.21 2.93 16.20
N ASN A 113 -15.87 4.05 15.54
CA ASN A 113 -16.06 4.23 14.10
C ASN A 113 -14.97 3.55 13.25
N CYS A 114 -13.85 3.14 13.83
CA CYS A 114 -12.80 2.42 13.09
C CYS A 114 -13.19 0.97 12.75
N MET A 115 -14.27 0.44 13.35
CA MET A 115 -14.73 -0.94 13.16
C MET A 115 -16.06 -1.09 12.42
N THR A 116 -16.72 0.02 12.08
CA THR A 116 -17.90 0.08 11.20
C THR A 116 -17.48 0.38 9.77
#